data_AF-A0A818Z2H4-F1
#
_entry.id   AF-A0A818Z2H4-F1
#
_cell.length_a   1.000
_cell.length_b   1.000
_cell.length_c   1.000
_cell.angle_alpha   90.00
_cell.angle_beta   90.00
_cell.angle_gamma   90.00
#
_symmetry.space_group_name_H-M   'P 1'
#
loop_
_entity.id
_entity.type
_entity.pdbx_description
1 polymer ?
#
loop_
_entity_poly.entity_id
_entity_poly.type
_entity_poly.pdbx_seq_one_letter_code
_entity_poly.pdbx_strand_id
1 'polypeptide(L)'
;MIFVVFDNTYHIGTFCTPFGQSFNCTDQLLAWPDASLATTDSQFEGITYNSINDTYFVAQETIPTEMKEVFRANIFEIRIILTDSTPIRVLESCTINWDFPTDNKGIEGLEFVTHQGSGHSYLLGLCEANDCNPKSTSNNNGRILVLEKKEATKKSLCSWEPVGTLVIPSTVHFDDYSSLSIYHRKANELPAYVAVTSQQMSQVWVGMIEEINQAPFFSLSSLNNNTIYDLPRTHAATSECRIKYCNLEGVAWQGEYELILVSDKAKNNQGTQCIEQEQSVHYFFIPQNFSN
;
A
#
# COMPACT_ATOMS: atom_id res chain seq x y z
N MET A 1 -14.79 8.41 -3.66
CA MET A 1 -14.87 7.52 -2.49
C MET A 1 -13.50 6.93 -2.28
N ILE A 2 -13.10 6.83 -1.02
CA ILE A 2 -11.86 6.17 -0.61
C ILE A 2 -12.23 4.83 -0.02
N PHE A 3 -11.49 3.79 -0.40
CA PHE A 3 -11.61 2.48 0.20
C PHE A 3 -10.42 2.24 1.12
N VAL A 4 -10.70 1.70 2.30
CA VAL A 4 -9.70 1.36 3.32
C VAL A 4 -9.92 -0.09 3.70
N VAL A 5 -8.84 -0.85 3.78
CA VAL A 5 -8.85 -2.22 4.29
C VAL A 5 -8.37 -2.22 5.75
N PHE A 6 -8.72 -3.26 6.49
CA PHE A 6 -8.35 -3.41 7.89
C PHE A 6 -7.69 -4.77 8.08
N ASP A 7 -6.54 -4.80 8.73
CA ASP A 7 -5.79 -6.01 9.08
C ASP A 7 -6.55 -6.94 10.04
N ASN A 8 -7.37 -6.37 10.92
CA ASN A 8 -8.01 -7.08 12.03
C ASN A 8 -9.45 -7.51 11.75
N THR A 9 -10.03 -7.13 10.61
CA THR A 9 -11.38 -7.56 10.26
C THR A 9 -11.57 -7.74 8.76
N TYR A 10 -12.42 -8.69 8.40
CA TYR A 10 -12.87 -8.89 7.02
C TYR A 10 -13.94 -7.86 6.62
N HIS A 11 -13.53 -6.59 6.56
CA HIS A 11 -14.34 -5.48 6.06
C HIS A 11 -13.53 -4.55 5.16
N ILE A 12 -14.25 -3.77 4.34
CA ILE A 12 -13.70 -2.63 3.63
C ILE A 12 -14.47 -1.39 4.06
N GLY A 13 -13.77 -0.39 4.57
CA GLY A 13 -14.33 0.92 4.86
C GLY A 13 -14.49 1.68 3.55
N THR A 14 -15.66 2.25 3.30
CA THR A 14 -15.86 3.22 2.24
C THR A 14 -16.13 4.58 2.87
N PHE A 15 -15.31 5.55 2.48
CA PHE A 15 -15.39 6.92 2.98
C PHE A 15 -15.76 7.87 1.86
N CYS A 16 -16.76 8.69 2.16
CA CYS A 16 -17.31 9.74 1.33
C CYS A 16 -16.51 11.04 1.52
N THR A 17 -15.23 11.03 1.16
CA THR A 17 -14.41 12.24 1.21
C THR A 17 -14.48 12.98 -0.12
N PRO A 18 -14.57 14.32 -0.07
CA PRO A 18 -13.40 15.12 0.24
C PRO A 18 -13.70 16.22 1.27
N PHE A 19 -12.70 16.54 2.10
CA PHE A 19 -12.73 17.65 3.06
C PHE A 19 -13.31 18.92 2.41
N GLY A 20 -14.58 19.24 2.71
CA GLY A 20 -15.26 20.47 2.29
C GLY A 20 -16.33 20.38 1.18
N GLN A 21 -16.59 19.21 0.56
CA GLN A 21 -17.71 19.05 -0.38
C GLN A 21 -18.73 18.03 0.12
N SER A 22 -20.00 18.43 0.23
CA SER A 22 -21.09 17.52 0.55
C SER A 22 -21.41 16.66 -0.68
N PHE A 23 -21.06 15.39 -0.61
CA PHE A 23 -21.64 14.37 -1.49
C PHE A 23 -22.83 13.73 -0.79
N ASN A 24 -23.84 13.34 -1.58
CA ASN A 24 -24.97 12.56 -1.09
C ASN A 24 -24.58 11.09 -0.96
N CYS A 25 -23.59 10.79 -0.10
CA CYS A 25 -23.20 9.43 0.23
C CYS A 25 -22.85 9.34 1.73
N THR A 26 -22.86 8.13 2.26
CA THR A 26 -22.64 7.86 3.69
C THR A 26 -21.46 6.92 3.81
N ASP A 27 -20.60 7.17 4.80
CA ASP A 27 -19.52 6.24 5.14
C ASP A 27 -20.14 4.89 5.54
N GLN A 28 -19.58 3.80 5.02
CA GLN A 28 -20.10 2.46 5.27
C GLN A 28 -18.95 1.50 5.56
N LEU A 29 -19.26 0.49 6.37
CA LEU A 29 -18.41 -0.67 6.55
C LEU A 29 -18.99 -1.81 5.72
N LEU A 30 -18.27 -2.21 4.68
CA LEU A 30 -18.68 -3.26 3.76
C LEU A 30 -18.16 -4.60 4.28
N ALA A 31 -19.06 -5.49 4.66
CA ALA A 31 -18.68 -6.84 5.10
C ALA A 31 -18.19 -7.69 3.93
N TRP A 32 -17.11 -8.43 4.16
CA TRP A 32 -16.64 -9.46 3.24
C TRP A 32 -17.72 -10.53 3.05
N PRO A 33 -17.86 -11.14 1.85
CA PRO A 33 -18.97 -12.04 1.57
C PRO A 33 -18.92 -13.38 2.32
N ASP A 34 -17.74 -13.79 2.80
CA ASP A 34 -17.61 -15.01 3.61
C ASP A 34 -17.80 -14.71 5.10
N ALA A 35 -19.00 -14.96 5.60
CA ALA A 35 -19.36 -14.72 6.99
C ALA A 35 -18.61 -15.62 8.00
N SER A 36 -17.98 -16.71 7.57
CA SER A 36 -17.19 -17.57 8.45
C SER A 36 -15.90 -16.89 8.94
N LEU A 37 -15.47 -15.82 8.26
CA LEU A 37 -14.27 -15.04 8.56
C LEU A 37 -14.55 -13.80 9.43
N ALA A 38 -15.80 -13.59 9.87
CA ALA A 38 -16.21 -12.35 10.55
C ALA A 38 -15.51 -12.09 11.90
N THR A 39 -14.94 -13.12 12.52
CA THR A 39 -14.23 -13.03 13.81
C THR A 39 -12.73 -13.29 13.71
N THR A 40 -12.19 -13.34 12.50
CA THR A 40 -10.77 -13.58 12.24
C THR A 40 -10.12 -12.32 11.69
N ASP A 41 -8.84 -12.16 11.98
CA ASP A 41 -8.02 -11.11 11.40
C ASP A 41 -7.85 -11.39 9.89
N SER A 42 -8.04 -10.37 9.07
CA SER A 42 -7.96 -10.50 7.61
C SER A 42 -6.53 -10.47 7.11
N GLN A 43 -5.65 -9.79 7.86
CA GLN A 43 -4.30 -9.43 7.46
C GLN A 43 -4.27 -8.65 6.14
N PHE A 44 -5.29 -7.84 5.86
CA PHE A 44 -5.32 -6.97 4.68
C PHE A 44 -4.47 -5.71 4.90
N GLU A 45 -3.49 -5.49 4.03
CA GLU A 45 -2.57 -4.34 4.12
C GLU A 45 -2.69 -3.36 2.94
N GLY A 46 -3.07 -3.87 1.76
CA GLY A 46 -3.07 -3.09 0.53
C GLY A 46 -4.38 -3.19 -0.22
N ILE A 47 -4.82 -2.08 -0.82
CA ILE A 47 -5.91 -2.07 -1.82
C ILE A 47 -5.55 -1.12 -2.96
N THR A 48 -5.75 -1.56 -4.20
CA THR A 48 -5.58 -0.71 -5.39
C THR A 48 -6.68 -0.94 -6.41
N TYR A 49 -6.89 0.03 -7.29
CA TYR A 49 -7.93 0.02 -8.31
C TYR A 49 -7.38 -0.39 -9.67
N ASN A 50 -7.99 -1.42 -10.25
CA ASN A 50 -7.78 -1.82 -11.64
C ASN A 50 -8.78 -1.09 -12.54
N SER A 51 -8.31 0.00 -13.16
CA SER A 51 -9.12 0.83 -14.06
C SER A 51 -9.52 0.15 -15.37
N ILE A 52 -8.91 -0.98 -15.75
CA ILE A 52 -9.22 -1.70 -16.99
C ILE A 52 -10.53 -2.49 -16.85
N ASN A 53 -10.71 -3.19 -15.73
CA ASN A 53 -11.81 -4.13 -15.52
C ASN A 53 -12.87 -3.63 -14.52
N ASP A 54 -12.67 -2.44 -13.96
CA ASP A 54 -13.47 -1.90 -12.86
C ASP A 54 -13.53 -2.90 -11.69
N THR A 55 -12.34 -3.28 -11.24
CA THR A 55 -12.11 -4.20 -10.13
C THR A 55 -11.09 -3.59 -9.16
N TYR A 56 -10.99 -4.15 -7.97
CA TYR A 56 -9.98 -3.80 -6.99
C TYR A 56 -9.14 -5.03 -6.68
N PHE A 57 -7.86 -4.82 -6.39
CA PHE A 57 -7.01 -5.84 -5.82
C PHE A 57 -6.80 -5.54 -4.33
N VAL A 58 -6.99 -6.54 -3.48
CA VAL A 58 -6.73 -6.47 -2.03
C VAL A 58 -5.61 -7.44 -1.69
N ALA A 59 -4.53 -6.94 -1.08
CA ALA A 59 -3.43 -7.75 -0.59
C ALA A 59 -3.72 -8.23 0.83
N GLN A 60 -3.59 -9.54 1.03
CA GLN A 60 -3.44 -10.17 2.33
C GLN A 60 -1.95 -10.44 2.57
N GLU A 61 -1.42 -9.89 3.65
CA GLU A 61 0.01 -9.73 3.97
C GLU A 61 0.78 -11.04 3.76
N THR A 62 0.42 -12.05 4.54
CA THR A 62 0.98 -13.38 4.44
C THR A 62 -0.05 -14.46 4.81
N ILE A 63 0.06 -15.63 4.19
CA ILE A 63 -0.63 -16.86 4.53
C ILE A 63 0.39 -18.00 4.66
N PRO A 64 0.21 -18.93 5.61
CA PRO A 64 1.10 -20.07 5.76
C PRO A 64 1.03 -21.00 4.55
N THR A 65 2.18 -21.53 4.15
CA THR A 65 2.26 -22.58 3.13
C THR A 65 2.32 -23.97 3.76
N GLU A 66 2.35 -25.03 2.93
CA GLU A 66 2.62 -26.40 3.41
C GLU A 66 4.02 -26.56 4.02
N MET A 67 4.95 -25.66 3.67
CA MET A 67 6.29 -25.64 4.24
C MET A 67 6.31 -24.81 5.52
N LYS A 68 6.86 -25.40 6.58
CA LYS A 68 7.01 -24.73 7.87
C LYS A 68 7.86 -23.46 7.71
N GLU A 69 7.42 -22.36 8.35
CA GLU A 69 8.13 -21.07 8.35
C GLU A 69 8.32 -20.47 6.94
N VAL A 70 7.44 -20.82 6.01
CA VAL A 70 7.34 -20.20 4.69
C VAL A 70 5.94 -19.67 4.50
N PHE A 71 5.85 -18.37 4.23
CA PHE A 71 4.61 -17.66 4.04
C PHE A 71 4.56 -17.03 2.65
N ARG A 72 3.36 -16.77 2.14
CA ARG A 72 3.15 -16.10 0.85
C ARG A 72 2.03 -15.09 0.98
N ALA A 73 2.13 -13.96 0.30
CA ALA A 73 1.01 -13.04 0.20
C ALA A 73 -0.09 -13.61 -0.70
N ASN A 74 -1.33 -13.18 -0.49
CA ASN A 74 -2.46 -13.51 -1.35
C ASN A 74 -3.12 -12.23 -1.87
N ILE A 75 -3.50 -12.22 -3.14
CA ILE A 75 -4.20 -11.10 -3.77
C ILE A 75 -5.62 -11.54 -4.12
N PHE A 76 -6.60 -10.84 -3.57
CA PHE A 76 -8.00 -10.98 -3.96
C PHE A 76 -8.32 -9.97 -5.06
N GLU A 77 -8.88 -10.43 -6.18
CA GLU A 77 -9.55 -9.56 -7.13
C GLU A 77 -11.02 -9.46 -6.74
N ILE A 78 -11.51 -8.25 -6.50
CA ILE A 78 -12.88 -8.00 -6.05
C ILE A 78 -13.59 -6.98 -6.93
N ARG A 79 -14.91 -7.01 -6.91
CA ARG A 79 -15.76 -5.91 -7.40
C ARG A 79 -16.61 -5.38 -6.26
N ILE A 80 -16.72 -4.06 -6.18
CA ILE A 80 -17.52 -3.36 -5.17
C ILE A 80 -18.76 -2.75 -5.86
N ILE A 81 -19.96 -3.16 -5.44
CA ILE A 81 -21.24 -2.69 -5.95
C ILE A 81 -22.09 -2.24 -4.77
N LEU A 82 -22.00 -0.95 -4.40
CA LEU A 82 -22.59 -0.40 -3.18
C LEU A 82 -24.13 -0.51 -3.09
N THR A 83 -24.80 -0.74 -4.21
CA THR A 83 -26.26 -0.90 -4.27
C THR A 83 -26.73 -2.34 -4.01
N ASP A 84 -25.81 -3.31 -3.99
CA ASP A 84 -26.15 -4.71 -3.79
C ASP A 84 -26.32 -5.04 -2.30
N SER A 85 -27.12 -6.07 -2.00
CA SER A 85 -27.22 -6.62 -0.64
C SER A 85 -25.92 -7.23 -0.13
N THR A 86 -25.02 -7.61 -1.05
CA THR A 86 -23.68 -8.11 -0.78
C THR A 86 -22.71 -7.26 -1.60
N PRO A 87 -22.25 -6.12 -1.07
CA PRO A 87 -21.52 -5.12 -1.86
C PRO A 87 -20.19 -5.61 -2.42
N ILE A 88 -19.53 -6.56 -1.76
CA ILE A 88 -18.24 -7.11 -2.20
C ILE A 88 -18.47 -8.45 -2.89
N ARG A 89 -17.95 -8.57 -4.12
CA ARG A 89 -17.88 -9.85 -4.85
C ARG A 89 -16.41 -10.22 -5.05
N VAL A 90 -15.98 -11.33 -4.47
CA VAL A 90 -14.65 -11.90 -4.75
C VAL A 90 -14.71 -12.61 -6.09
N LEU A 91 -13.90 -12.14 -7.04
CA LEU A 91 -13.81 -12.69 -8.39
C LEU A 91 -12.75 -13.79 -8.46
N GLU A 92 -11.61 -13.55 -7.82
CA GLU A 92 -10.51 -14.50 -7.77
C GLU A 92 -9.62 -14.28 -6.54
N SER A 93 -8.85 -15.29 -6.17
CA SER A 93 -7.84 -15.24 -5.11
C SER A 93 -6.59 -15.96 -5.61
N CYS A 94 -5.49 -15.23 -5.75
CA CYS A 94 -4.24 -15.75 -6.30
C CYS A 94 -3.08 -15.45 -5.36
N THR A 95 -2.25 -16.45 -5.11
CA THR A 95 -1.05 -16.27 -4.27
C THR A 95 0.07 -15.61 -5.05
N ILE A 96 0.89 -14.81 -4.36
CA ILE A 96 2.15 -14.32 -4.92
C ILE A 96 3.16 -15.45 -4.81
N ASN A 97 3.87 -15.76 -5.90
CA ASN A 97 4.93 -16.76 -5.91
C ASN A 97 6.24 -16.17 -5.39
N TRP A 98 6.20 -15.67 -4.16
CA TRP A 98 7.33 -15.12 -3.42
C TRP A 98 7.23 -15.57 -1.96
N ASP A 99 8.31 -16.14 -1.44
CA ASP A 99 8.35 -16.70 -0.10
C ASP A 99 8.84 -15.63 0.90
N PHE A 100 8.01 -15.36 1.91
CA PHE A 100 8.35 -14.53 3.06
C PHE A 100 8.80 -15.41 4.23
N PRO A 101 9.87 -15.04 4.96
CA PRO A 101 10.48 -15.87 5.98
C PRO A 101 9.84 -15.73 7.38
N THR A 102 8.81 -14.88 7.51
CA THR A 102 8.03 -14.60 8.72
C THR A 102 6.57 -14.37 8.34
N ASP A 103 5.67 -14.53 9.30
CA ASP A 103 4.22 -14.36 9.15
C ASP A 103 3.76 -12.90 9.21
N ASN A 104 4.59 -12.02 9.73
CA ASN A 104 4.23 -10.64 10.04
C ASN A 104 5.12 -9.61 9.34
N LYS A 105 5.73 -9.99 8.20
CA LYS A 105 6.50 -9.11 7.31
C LYS A 105 6.29 -9.54 5.86
N GLY A 106 5.32 -8.95 5.17
CA GLY A 106 4.93 -9.33 3.81
C GLY A 106 4.82 -8.17 2.83
N ILE A 107 3.69 -8.15 2.09
CA ILE A 107 3.30 -7.05 1.21
C ILE A 107 2.43 -6.08 1.99
N GLU A 108 2.82 -4.81 1.95
CA GLU A 108 2.12 -3.71 2.58
C GLU A 108 1.28 -2.94 1.55
N GLY A 109 1.87 -1.90 0.95
CA GLY A 109 1.29 -1.13 -0.14
C GLY A 109 1.18 -1.91 -1.44
N LEU A 110 0.07 -1.71 -2.15
CA LEU A 110 -0.22 -2.35 -3.42
C LEU A 110 -0.62 -1.27 -4.44
N GLU A 111 -0.06 -1.31 -5.65
CA GLU A 111 -0.48 -0.42 -6.74
C GLU A 111 -0.62 -1.15 -8.08
N PHE A 112 -1.61 -0.76 -8.88
CA PHE A 112 -1.85 -1.30 -10.22
C PHE A 112 -1.29 -0.35 -11.27
N VAL A 113 -0.48 -0.89 -12.19
CA VAL A 113 0.12 -0.09 -13.28
C VAL A 113 0.02 -0.82 -14.62
N THR A 114 -0.15 -0.05 -15.69
CA THR A 114 -0.09 -0.57 -17.06
C THR A 114 1.16 -0.03 -17.75
N HIS A 115 1.96 -0.93 -18.31
CA HIS A 115 3.09 -0.58 -19.17
C HIS A 115 2.56 -0.15 -20.54
N GLN A 116 2.73 1.11 -20.89
CA GLN A 116 2.11 1.75 -22.05
C GLN A 116 2.63 1.19 -23.37
N GLY A 117 3.92 0.87 -23.45
CA GLY A 117 4.56 0.36 -24.66
C GLY A 117 4.13 -1.06 -25.04
N SER A 118 3.68 -1.86 -24.07
CA SER A 118 3.27 -3.26 -24.29
C SER A 118 1.77 -3.50 -24.06
N GLY A 119 1.10 -2.62 -23.34
CA GLY A 119 -0.28 -2.81 -22.86
C GLY A 119 -0.41 -3.84 -21.73
N HIS A 120 0.70 -4.40 -21.24
CA HIS A 120 0.68 -5.36 -20.13
C HIS A 120 0.42 -4.64 -18.81
N SER A 121 -0.30 -5.31 -17.90
CA SER A 121 -0.60 -4.77 -16.58
C SER A 121 0.16 -5.54 -15.50
N TYR A 122 0.56 -4.82 -14.47
CA TYR A 122 1.36 -5.32 -13.36
C TYR A 122 0.79 -4.84 -12.04
N LEU A 123 1.02 -5.63 -10.99
CA LEU A 123 0.90 -5.18 -9.62
C LEU A 123 2.27 -4.83 -9.07
N LEU A 124 2.32 -3.75 -8.32
CA LEU A 124 3.47 -3.30 -7.56
C LEU A 124 3.20 -3.58 -6.09
N GLY A 125 3.89 -4.56 -5.51
CA GLY A 125 3.79 -4.90 -4.10
C GLY A 125 4.98 -4.36 -3.33
N LEU A 126 4.77 -3.39 -2.44
CA LEU A 126 5.79 -2.89 -1.53
C LEU A 126 6.04 -3.92 -0.43
N CYS A 127 7.30 -4.32 -0.26
CA CYS A 127 7.69 -5.16 0.86
C CYS A 127 7.91 -4.31 2.11
N GLU A 128 7.41 -4.76 3.26
CA GLU A 128 7.57 -4.05 4.53
C GLU A 128 9.06 -3.94 4.93
N ALA A 129 9.74 -5.08 4.85
CA ALA A 129 11.14 -5.21 5.18
C ALA A 129 12.04 -4.78 4.01
N ASN A 130 13.19 -4.20 4.37
CA ASN A 130 14.30 -4.01 3.45
C ASN A 130 14.67 -5.35 2.75
N ASP A 131 15.02 -5.27 1.46
CA ASP A 131 15.25 -6.44 0.59
C ASP A 131 14.09 -7.46 0.49
N CYS A 132 12.87 -7.13 0.93
CA CYS A 132 11.80 -8.11 1.14
C CYS A 132 12.20 -9.25 2.08
N ASN A 133 13.14 -9.01 3.01
CA ASN A 133 13.66 -10.04 3.91
C ASN A 133 13.97 -9.45 5.29
N PRO A 134 13.11 -9.67 6.30
CA PRO A 134 13.33 -9.15 7.65
C PRO A 134 14.53 -9.78 8.37
N LYS A 135 15.09 -10.88 7.85
CA LYS A 135 16.32 -11.49 8.37
C LYS A 135 17.58 -10.91 7.72
N SER A 136 17.43 -10.01 6.75
CA SER A 136 18.55 -9.34 6.09
C SER A 136 19.24 -8.40 7.08
N THR A 137 20.56 -8.53 7.21
CA THR A 137 21.38 -7.66 8.06
C THR A 137 22.05 -6.53 7.28
N SER A 138 21.84 -6.47 5.97
CA SER A 138 22.34 -5.38 5.14
C SER A 138 21.49 -4.13 5.33
N ASN A 139 22.15 -2.95 5.38
CA ASN A 139 21.52 -1.62 5.29
C ASN A 139 20.96 -1.36 3.88
N ASN A 140 20.35 -2.36 3.26
CA ASN A 140 19.77 -2.24 1.94
C ASN A 140 18.41 -1.55 2.02
N ASN A 141 17.94 -1.08 0.88
CA ASN A 141 16.77 -0.20 0.81
C ASN A 141 15.46 -1.00 0.66
N GLY A 142 14.34 -0.28 0.65
CA GLY A 142 13.04 -0.84 0.34
C GLY A 142 12.99 -1.43 -1.07
N ARG A 143 12.06 -2.35 -1.26
CA ARG A 143 11.84 -3.07 -2.51
C ARG A 143 10.37 -3.09 -2.85
N ILE A 144 10.10 -2.97 -4.14
CA ILE A 144 8.75 -3.13 -4.69
C ILE A 144 8.83 -4.28 -5.71
N LEU A 145 8.09 -5.36 -5.46
CA LEU A 145 7.97 -6.45 -6.41
C LEU A 145 7.11 -5.99 -7.59
N VAL A 146 7.58 -6.25 -8.81
CA VAL A 146 6.76 -6.10 -10.02
C VAL A 146 6.18 -7.46 -10.36
N LEU A 147 4.86 -7.57 -10.29
CA LEU A 147 4.13 -8.83 -10.33
C LEU A 147 3.27 -8.90 -11.60
N GLU A 148 3.37 -10.01 -12.32
CA GLU A 148 2.51 -10.30 -13.48
C GLU A 148 1.59 -11.48 -13.15
N LYS A 149 0.29 -11.33 -13.46
CA LYS A 149 -0.68 -12.39 -13.22
C LYS A 149 -0.45 -13.57 -14.18
N LYS A 150 -0.44 -14.78 -13.64
CA LYS A 150 -0.58 -16.03 -14.39
C LYS A 150 -1.95 -16.61 -14.10
N GLU A 151 -2.76 -16.69 -15.15
CA GLU A 151 -4.10 -17.25 -15.08
C GLU A 151 -4.09 -18.73 -14.69
N ALA A 152 -5.12 -19.16 -13.98
CA ALA A 152 -5.30 -20.56 -13.64
C ALA A 152 -5.36 -21.44 -14.90
N THR A 153 -4.78 -22.62 -14.81
CA THR A 153 -4.85 -23.63 -15.88
C THR A 153 -5.48 -24.91 -15.35
N LYS A 154 -5.66 -25.92 -16.21
CA LYS A 154 -6.07 -27.25 -15.76
C LYS A 154 -5.08 -27.91 -14.78
N LYS A 155 -3.86 -27.39 -14.65
CA LYS A 155 -2.76 -27.99 -13.89
C LYS A 155 -2.27 -27.11 -12.73
N SER A 156 -2.67 -25.84 -12.69
CA SER A 156 -2.15 -24.87 -11.73
C SER A 156 -3.24 -23.88 -11.34
N LEU A 157 -3.22 -23.45 -10.08
CA LEU A 157 -4.01 -22.30 -9.63
C LEU A 157 -3.44 -21.02 -10.27
N CYS A 158 -4.22 -19.94 -10.22
CA CYS A 158 -3.70 -18.64 -10.59
C CYS A 158 -2.62 -18.20 -9.60
N SER A 159 -1.67 -17.40 -10.08
CA SER A 159 -0.60 -16.84 -9.25
C SER A 159 -0.19 -15.46 -9.75
N TRP A 160 0.44 -14.69 -8.88
CA TRP A 160 1.16 -13.48 -9.22
C TRP A 160 2.65 -13.78 -9.21
N GLU A 161 3.29 -13.71 -10.37
CA GLU A 161 4.69 -14.06 -10.54
C GLU A 161 5.57 -12.81 -10.55
N PRO A 162 6.66 -12.77 -9.77
CA PRO A 162 7.62 -11.68 -9.82
C PRO A 162 8.36 -11.68 -11.16
N VAL A 163 8.24 -10.58 -11.90
CA VAL A 163 9.00 -10.35 -13.15
C VAL A 163 10.22 -9.45 -12.93
N GLY A 164 10.36 -8.91 -11.72
CA GLY A 164 11.52 -8.16 -11.27
C GLY A 164 11.21 -7.37 -10.01
N THR A 165 12.15 -6.51 -9.61
CA THR A 165 12.03 -5.73 -8.38
C THR A 165 12.54 -4.32 -8.61
N LEU A 166 11.75 -3.33 -8.19
CA LEU A 166 12.18 -1.93 -8.12
C LEU A 166 12.93 -1.71 -6.81
N VAL A 167 14.06 -1.00 -6.90
CA VAL A 167 14.88 -0.63 -5.76
C VAL A 167 14.55 0.80 -5.38
N ILE A 168 14.04 1.02 -4.18
CA ILE A 168 13.85 2.38 -3.66
C ILE A 168 15.25 3.01 -3.49
N PRO A 169 15.44 4.30 -3.85
CA PRO A 169 16.75 4.95 -3.79
C PRO A 169 17.44 4.79 -2.43
N SER A 170 18.75 4.58 -2.45
CA SER A 170 19.51 4.29 -1.22
C SER A 170 19.60 5.42 -0.23
N THR A 171 19.18 6.61 -0.61
CA THR A 171 19.05 7.75 0.28
C THR A 171 17.77 7.70 1.12
N VAL A 172 16.86 6.77 0.84
CA VAL A 172 15.64 6.50 1.63
C VAL A 172 15.95 5.36 2.59
N HIS A 173 16.33 5.70 3.82
CA HIS A 173 16.70 4.75 4.87
C HIS A 173 15.55 4.54 5.86
N PHE A 174 14.44 3.98 5.39
CA PHE A 174 13.33 3.63 6.28
C PHE A 174 13.59 2.30 6.99
N ASP A 175 13.24 2.25 8.28
CA ASP A 175 13.37 1.05 9.11
C ASP A 175 12.28 0.01 8.75
N ASP A 176 11.04 0.49 8.59
CA ASP A 176 9.86 -0.26 8.14
C ASP A 176 9.15 0.56 7.07
N TYR A 177 8.93 -0.02 5.89
CA TYR A 177 8.13 0.54 4.81
C TYR A 177 6.69 0.11 5.02
N SER A 178 5.71 1.00 4.83
CA SER A 178 4.33 0.65 5.18
C SER A 178 3.31 0.89 4.08
N SER A 179 3.60 1.78 3.12
CA SER A 179 2.64 2.00 2.06
C SER A 179 3.26 2.67 0.86
N LEU A 180 2.60 2.51 -0.27
CA LEU A 180 3.00 2.96 -1.59
C LEU A 180 1.75 3.54 -2.26
N SER A 181 1.87 4.71 -2.87
CA SER A 181 0.83 5.19 -3.78
C SER A 181 1.37 5.92 -5.00
N ILE A 182 0.69 5.76 -6.13
CA ILE A 182 1.05 6.37 -7.42
C ILE A 182 0.02 7.44 -7.82
N TYR A 183 0.51 8.65 -8.09
CA TYR A 183 -0.30 9.73 -8.66
C TYR A 183 0.02 9.96 -10.13
N HIS A 184 -0.97 9.66 -10.95
CA HIS A 184 -0.95 9.93 -12.37
C HIS A 184 -1.49 11.34 -12.64
N ARG A 185 -0.64 12.24 -13.19
CA ARG A 185 -1.10 13.57 -13.65
C ARG A 185 -2.13 13.50 -14.77
N LYS A 186 -2.11 12.41 -15.54
CA LYS A 186 -3.11 12.04 -16.54
C LYS A 186 -3.37 10.55 -16.41
N ALA A 187 -4.64 10.15 -16.49
CA ALA A 187 -5.08 8.80 -16.18
C ALA A 187 -4.21 7.72 -16.84
N ASN A 188 -3.61 6.84 -16.02
CA ASN A 188 -2.74 5.74 -16.44
C ASN A 188 -1.49 6.16 -17.25
N GLU A 189 -1.06 7.43 -17.13
CA GLU A 189 0.15 7.93 -17.80
C GLU A 189 1.38 7.90 -16.91
N LEU A 190 2.51 7.46 -17.47
CA LEU A 190 3.85 7.58 -16.91
C LEU A 190 4.63 8.70 -17.65
N PRO A 191 5.55 9.40 -16.98
CA PRO A 191 5.97 9.17 -15.60
C PRO A 191 4.98 9.76 -14.58
N ALA A 192 4.89 9.13 -13.41
CA ALA A 192 3.95 9.45 -12.34
C ALA A 192 4.69 9.69 -11.01
N TYR A 193 4.06 10.43 -10.09
CA TYR A 193 4.62 10.61 -8.75
C TYR A 193 4.39 9.35 -7.92
N VAL A 194 5.35 9.01 -7.08
CA VAL A 194 5.26 7.91 -6.11
C VAL A 194 5.41 8.48 -4.71
N ALA A 195 4.55 8.10 -3.79
CA ALA A 195 4.74 8.29 -2.37
C ALA A 195 5.01 6.94 -1.70
N VAL A 196 6.01 6.88 -0.82
CA VAL A 196 6.26 5.71 0.03
C VAL A 196 6.39 6.16 1.47
N THR A 197 5.76 5.47 2.40
CA THR A 197 5.75 5.83 3.82
C THR A 197 6.58 4.88 4.67
N SER A 198 7.03 5.39 5.82
CA SER A 198 7.58 4.58 6.89
C SER A 198 6.68 4.58 8.12
N GLN A 199 6.35 3.38 8.60
CA GLN A 199 5.55 3.16 9.80
C GLN A 199 6.19 3.78 11.04
N GLN A 200 7.48 3.50 11.25
CA GLN A 200 8.19 3.85 12.49
C GLN A 200 8.77 5.25 12.45
N MET A 201 9.19 5.73 11.28
CA MET A 201 9.88 7.02 11.17
C MET A 201 8.92 8.20 11.01
N SER A 202 7.65 7.95 10.65
CA SER A 202 6.66 8.99 10.38
C SER A 202 7.11 9.93 9.27
N GLN A 203 7.59 9.32 8.18
CA GLN A 203 8.18 10.00 7.02
C GLN A 203 7.53 9.53 5.73
N VAL A 204 7.56 10.41 4.73
CA VAL A 204 7.10 10.13 3.36
C VAL A 204 8.23 10.45 2.40
N TRP A 205 8.64 9.48 1.59
CA TRP A 205 9.47 9.73 0.43
C TRP A 205 8.58 10.02 -0.78
N VAL A 206 8.93 11.05 -1.55
CA VAL A 206 8.26 11.36 -2.82
C VAL A 206 9.27 11.27 -3.96
N GLY A 207 8.95 10.45 -4.95
CA GLY A 207 9.75 10.19 -6.13
C GLY A 207 8.93 10.13 -7.41
N MET A 208 9.53 9.55 -8.43
CA MET A 208 8.93 9.30 -9.73
C MET A 208 9.05 7.84 -10.10
N ILE A 209 8.03 7.33 -10.80
CA ILE A 209 8.07 6.08 -11.53
C ILE A 209 7.94 6.38 -13.02
N GLU A 210 8.76 5.71 -13.81
CA GLU A 210 8.76 5.81 -15.27
C GLU A 210 8.85 4.42 -15.90
N GLU A 211 8.50 4.33 -17.18
CA GLU A 211 8.53 3.10 -17.95
C GLU A 211 9.92 2.86 -18.57
N ILE A 212 10.36 1.60 -18.59
CA ILE A 212 11.56 1.16 -19.29
C ILE A 212 11.29 -0.11 -20.11
N ASN A 213 12.00 -0.28 -21.22
CA ASN A 213 11.73 -1.38 -22.17
C ASN A 213 12.28 -2.76 -21.75
N GLN A 214 12.81 -2.89 -20.54
CA GLN A 214 13.40 -4.12 -20.03
C GLN A 214 12.93 -4.38 -18.60
N ALA A 215 12.80 -5.65 -18.22
CA ALA A 215 12.47 -6.02 -16.85
C ALA A 215 13.38 -5.26 -15.84
N PRO A 216 12.81 -4.67 -14.77
CA PRO A 216 11.45 -4.85 -14.24
C PRO A 216 10.35 -4.00 -14.89
N PHE A 217 10.59 -3.44 -16.08
CA PHE A 217 9.66 -2.62 -16.90
C PHE A 217 9.36 -1.22 -16.37
N PHE A 218 9.81 -0.93 -15.14
CA PHE A 218 9.71 0.38 -14.53
C PHE A 218 11.03 0.75 -13.85
N SER A 219 11.27 2.05 -13.65
CA SER A 219 12.35 2.57 -12.81
C SER A 219 11.82 3.62 -11.84
N LEU A 220 12.44 3.65 -10.65
CA LEU A 220 12.21 4.68 -9.65
C LEU A 220 13.33 5.72 -9.74
N SER A 221 12.96 6.99 -9.63
CA SER A 221 13.92 8.08 -9.51
C SER A 221 13.49 9.07 -8.42
N SER A 222 14.48 9.68 -7.78
CA SER A 222 14.25 10.73 -6.80
C SER A 222 13.87 12.04 -7.48
N LEU A 223 12.92 12.76 -6.90
CA LEU A 223 12.69 14.18 -7.21
C LEU A 223 13.74 15.02 -6.47
N ASN A 224 14.30 16.04 -7.16
CA ASN A 224 15.15 17.12 -6.62
C ASN A 224 15.91 16.77 -5.32
N ASN A 225 17.15 16.27 -5.39
CA ASN A 225 17.99 15.93 -4.23
C ASN A 225 17.40 14.89 -3.24
N ASN A 226 16.47 14.04 -3.69
CA ASN A 226 15.82 13.03 -2.87
C ASN A 226 14.93 13.59 -1.75
N THR A 227 13.69 13.88 -2.13
CA THR A 227 12.72 14.52 -1.26
C THR A 227 12.12 13.52 -0.26
N ILE A 228 12.47 13.68 1.02
CA ILE A 228 11.85 12.99 2.17
C ILE A 228 11.22 14.05 3.06
N TYR A 229 9.94 13.87 3.40
CA TYR A 229 9.18 14.74 4.28
C TYR A 229 8.96 14.08 5.62
N ASP A 230 9.36 14.76 6.69
CA ASP A 230 8.90 14.45 8.05
C ASP A 230 7.47 14.94 8.24
N LEU A 231 6.59 14.08 8.75
CA LEU A 231 5.29 14.56 9.22
C LEU A 231 5.46 15.45 10.46
N PRO A 232 4.48 16.32 10.77
CA PRO A 232 4.57 17.20 11.93
C PRO A 232 4.84 16.43 13.23
N ARG A 233 5.83 16.92 13.99
CA ARG A 233 6.27 16.37 15.29
C ARG A 233 5.59 17.14 16.44
N THR A 234 5.75 16.66 17.68
CA THR A 234 5.26 17.39 18.87
C THR A 234 5.96 18.74 19.06
N HIS A 235 5.25 19.73 19.63
CA HIS A 235 5.72 21.11 19.80
C HIS A 235 6.95 21.22 20.73
N ALA A 236 7.94 22.04 20.34
CA ALA A 236 9.19 22.33 21.04
C ALA A 236 9.07 23.09 22.40
N ALA A 237 7.85 23.28 22.93
CA ALA A 237 7.67 23.93 24.24
C ALA A 237 8.12 23.01 25.40
N THR A 238 8.05 21.70 25.18
CA THR A 238 8.87 20.71 25.88
C THR A 238 10.04 20.38 24.95
N SER A 239 11.23 20.17 25.47
CA SER A 239 12.49 20.02 24.73
C SER A 239 12.59 18.79 23.82
N GLU A 240 11.48 18.18 23.41
CA GLU A 240 11.45 16.89 22.75
C GLU A 240 10.60 16.92 21.46
N CYS A 241 11.31 16.92 20.32
CA CYS A 241 10.76 16.76 18.98
C CYS A 241 10.39 15.27 18.76
N ARG A 242 9.24 14.83 19.29
CA ARG A 242 8.81 13.44 19.23
C ARG A 242 7.89 13.18 18.06
N ILE A 243 7.86 11.92 17.61
CA ILE A 243 6.92 11.42 16.62
C ILE A 243 5.48 11.61 17.14
N LYS A 244 4.62 12.22 16.33
CA LYS A 244 3.20 12.43 16.61
C LYS A 244 2.32 11.40 15.89
N TYR A 245 2.56 11.17 14.60
CA TYR A 245 1.83 10.20 13.78
C TYR A 245 2.57 8.87 13.82
N CYS A 246 2.10 7.96 14.66
CA CYS A 246 2.71 6.65 14.84
C CYS A 246 1.97 5.62 13.98
N ASN A 247 2.64 4.48 13.72
CA ASN A 247 2.06 3.32 13.03
C ASN A 247 1.35 3.71 11.74
N LEU A 248 2.04 4.47 10.87
CA LEU A 248 1.49 4.82 9.57
C LEU A 248 1.42 3.57 8.70
N GLU A 249 0.24 3.17 8.25
CA GLU A 249 0.05 1.95 7.44
C GLU A 249 -0.41 2.22 6.01
N GLY A 250 -0.99 3.38 5.73
CA GLY A 250 -1.52 3.66 4.40
C GLY A 250 -1.16 5.05 3.91
N VAL A 251 -0.96 5.15 2.60
CA VAL A 251 -0.84 6.40 1.86
C VAL A 251 -1.68 6.33 0.59
N ALA A 252 -2.35 7.42 0.25
CA ALA A 252 -3.06 7.58 -1.01
C ALA A 252 -2.95 9.02 -1.48
N TRP A 253 -2.73 9.21 -2.77
CA TRP A 253 -2.82 10.54 -3.37
C TRP A 253 -4.28 10.94 -3.57
N GLN A 254 -4.64 12.14 -3.10
CA GLN A 254 -5.93 12.76 -3.36
C GLN A 254 -5.85 13.82 -4.49
N GLY A 255 -4.65 14.36 -4.69
CA GLY A 255 -4.34 15.38 -5.68
C GLY A 255 -2.82 15.54 -5.77
N GLU A 256 -2.33 16.33 -6.72
CA GLU A 256 -0.89 16.44 -7.03
C GLU A 256 -0.01 16.79 -5.82
N TYR A 257 -0.55 17.53 -4.85
CA TYR A 257 0.15 17.97 -3.64
C TYR A 257 -0.53 17.50 -2.36
N GLU A 258 -1.43 16.53 -2.46
CA GLU A 258 -2.36 16.15 -1.40
C GLU A 258 -2.26 14.67 -1.11
N LEU A 259 -1.86 14.34 0.12
CA LEU A 259 -1.72 12.97 0.60
C LEU A 259 -2.73 12.71 1.70
N ILE A 260 -3.37 11.55 1.60
CA ILE A 260 -4.15 10.94 2.66
C ILE A 260 -3.31 9.84 3.25
N LEU A 261 -3.14 9.87 4.57
CA LEU A 261 -2.43 8.85 5.31
C LEU A 261 -3.37 8.21 6.32
N VAL A 262 -3.11 6.98 6.72
CA VAL A 262 -3.82 6.34 7.83
C VAL A 262 -2.85 5.81 8.86
N SER A 263 -3.25 5.89 10.13
CA SER A 263 -2.52 5.33 11.26
C SER A 263 -3.28 4.14 11.83
N ASP A 264 -2.58 3.05 12.13
CA ASP A 264 -3.10 1.95 12.92
C ASP A 264 -3.11 2.28 14.43
N LYS A 265 -3.68 1.38 15.20
CA LYS A 265 -3.73 1.35 16.64
C LYS A 265 -2.34 1.51 17.26
N ALA A 266 -2.23 2.38 18.25
CA ALA A 266 -1.04 2.54 19.05
C ALA A 266 -0.78 1.29 19.90
N LYS A 267 0.49 0.92 19.99
CA LYS A 267 0.97 -0.13 20.89
C LYS A 267 0.94 0.38 22.33
N ASN A 268 0.66 -0.49 23.29
CA ASN A 268 0.54 -0.14 24.71
C ASN A 268 1.79 0.53 25.32
N ASN A 269 2.95 0.40 24.69
CA ASN A 269 4.22 0.98 25.11
C ASN A 269 4.53 2.33 24.43
N GLN A 270 3.68 2.80 23.51
CA GLN A 270 3.83 4.09 22.85
C GLN A 270 3.25 5.23 23.69
N GLY A 271 3.73 6.45 23.47
CA GLY A 271 3.30 7.62 24.22
C GLY A 271 1.89 8.10 23.84
N THR A 272 1.29 8.94 24.68
CA THR A 272 -0.06 9.48 24.48
C THR A 272 -0.24 10.19 23.15
N GLN A 273 0.83 10.79 22.60
CA GLN A 273 0.79 11.43 21.30
C GLN A 273 0.47 10.46 20.14
N CYS A 274 0.84 9.17 20.27
CA CYS A 274 0.47 8.15 19.30
C CYS A 274 -1.00 7.78 19.42
N ILE A 275 -1.51 7.65 20.65
CA ILE A 275 -2.92 7.36 20.95
C ILE A 275 -3.84 8.46 20.40
N GLU A 276 -3.42 9.73 20.46
CA GLU A 276 -4.19 10.84 19.90
C GLU A 276 -4.38 10.77 18.37
N GLN A 277 -3.53 10.02 17.67
CA GLN A 277 -3.53 9.92 16.20
C GLN A 277 -3.79 8.49 15.70
N GLU A 278 -4.02 7.53 16.59
CA GLU A 278 -4.24 6.13 16.23
C GLU A 278 -5.58 5.93 15.50
N GLN A 279 -5.68 4.89 14.68
CA GLN A 279 -6.93 4.49 14.00
C GLN A 279 -7.64 5.65 13.27
N SER A 280 -6.85 6.49 12.61
CA SER A 280 -7.29 7.78 12.08
C SER A 280 -6.85 7.98 10.63
N VAL A 281 -7.66 8.74 9.89
CA VAL A 281 -7.33 9.24 8.55
C VAL A 281 -6.79 10.66 8.67
N HIS A 282 -5.62 10.90 8.09
CA HIS A 282 -4.89 12.15 8.10
C HIS A 282 -4.82 12.73 6.69
N TYR A 283 -4.85 14.05 6.58
CA TYR A 283 -4.75 14.75 5.29
C TYR A 283 -3.65 15.80 5.36
N PHE A 284 -2.71 15.71 4.43
CA PHE A 284 -1.53 16.57 4.38
C PHE A 284 -1.36 17.19 3.00
N PHE A 285 -0.93 18.44 2.98
CA PHE A 285 -0.36 19.07 1.80
C PHE A 285 1.16 18.91 1.83
N ILE A 286 1.73 18.43 0.72
CA ILE A 286 3.18 18.42 0.53
C ILE A 286 3.64 19.70 -0.20
N PRO A 287 4.84 20.23 0.11
CA PRO A 287 5.36 21.46 -0.51
C PRO A 287 5.37 21.42 -2.03
N GLN A 288 4.91 22.49 -2.70
CA GLN A 288 4.79 22.54 -4.17
C GLN A 288 6.12 22.59 -4.94
N ASN A 289 7.27 22.54 -4.25
CA ASN A 289 8.59 22.73 -4.85
C ASN A 289 9.30 21.42 -5.26
N PHE A 290 8.65 20.26 -5.15
CA PHE A 290 9.21 19.01 -5.70
C PHE A 290 8.97 18.87 -7.22
N SER A 291 8.09 19.68 -7.82
CA SER A 291 7.78 19.71 -9.24
C SER A 291 8.66 20.71 -10.00
N ASN A 292 9.97 20.42 -10.09
CA ASN A 292 10.84 21.10 -11.08
C ASN A 292 11.05 20.21 -12.31
#